data_AF-A0A670J724-F1
#
_entry.id   AF-A0A670J724-F1
#
_cell.length_a   1.000
_cell.length_b   1.000
_cell.length_c   1.000
_cell.angle_alpha   90.00
_cell.angle_beta   90.00
_cell.angle_gamma   90.00
#
_symmetry.space_group_name_H-M   'P 1'
#
loop_
_entity.id
_entity.type
_entity.pdbx_description
1 polymer ?
#
loop_
_entity_poly.entity_id
_entity_poly.type
_entity_poly.pdbx_seq_one_letter_code
_entity_poly.pdbx_strand_id
1 'polypeptide(L)'
;MNLKIATWNVNGLNEKAKRNKIANVLKKEKLDVIGIQETHVAKKHKHVLTNKYLGMEFINSTEEKKKGVAIYVKEKWEPKMIYKDDEGRVLGVQINFQGEKINVVNIYAPNTNRPEFFQKLEQVLLDLDDNKTILLGDFNAVPLPDIDRQTENKKRNQGKLPKSFQNLEENLDLIDIWRHKHPTERQFTFFPEVHKSWGRIDQIWTSRTLTLRPRNRMENQINETKIF
;
A
#
# COMPACT_ATOMS: atom_id res chain seq x y z
N MET A 1 13.03 -18.22 1.64
CA MET A 1 11.58 -18.05 1.95
C MET A 1 11.28 -16.56 1.76
N ASN A 2 10.27 -16.22 0.96
CA ASN A 2 10.03 -14.84 0.51
C ASN A 2 8.69 -14.36 1.04
N LEU A 3 8.59 -13.06 1.33
CA LEU A 3 7.35 -12.42 1.76
C LEU A 3 6.51 -12.07 0.53
N LYS A 4 5.28 -12.57 0.45
CA LYS A 4 4.33 -12.27 -0.64
C LYS A 4 3.35 -11.18 -0.22
N ILE A 5 3.32 -10.07 -0.94
CA ILE A 5 2.59 -8.87 -0.53
C ILE A 5 1.67 -8.43 -1.65
N ALA A 6 0.47 -7.98 -1.28
CA ALA A 6 -0.39 -7.28 -2.22
C ALA A 6 -1.02 -6.02 -1.65
N THR A 7 -1.36 -5.10 -2.54
CA THR A 7 -2.22 -3.95 -2.25
C THR A 7 -3.38 -3.90 -3.25
N TRP A 8 -4.57 -3.50 -2.78
CA TRP A 8 -5.75 -3.34 -3.63
C TRP A 8 -6.68 -2.23 -3.12
N ASN A 9 -6.88 -1.18 -3.92
CA ASN A 9 -8.00 -0.27 -3.75
C ASN A 9 -9.28 -0.94 -4.27
N VAL A 10 -10.16 -1.35 -3.35
CA VAL A 10 -11.33 -2.16 -3.69
C VAL A 10 -12.58 -1.34 -3.98
N ASN A 11 -12.55 -0.02 -3.80
CA ASN A 11 -13.67 0.90 -4.02
C ASN A 11 -14.99 0.37 -3.40
N GLY A 12 -14.94 0.07 -2.10
CA GLY A 12 -16.07 -0.31 -1.28
C GLY A 12 -16.31 -1.82 -1.14
N LEU A 13 -16.56 -2.22 0.10
CA LEU A 13 -16.82 -3.60 0.55
C LEU A 13 -18.16 -3.73 1.28
N ASN A 14 -19.12 -2.83 1.07
CA ASN A 14 -20.43 -2.92 1.72
C ASN A 14 -21.26 -4.13 1.24
N GLU A 15 -21.09 -4.54 -0.01
CA GLU A 15 -21.82 -5.67 -0.59
C GLU A 15 -21.15 -7.02 -0.32
N LYS A 16 -21.91 -7.97 0.22
CA LYS A 16 -21.40 -9.31 0.57
C LYS A 16 -20.88 -10.07 -0.65
N ALA A 17 -21.57 -9.97 -1.80
CA ALA A 17 -21.15 -10.63 -3.04
C ALA A 17 -19.78 -10.13 -3.51
N LYS A 18 -19.57 -8.81 -3.51
CA LYS A 18 -18.28 -8.19 -3.83
C LYS A 18 -17.18 -8.60 -2.85
N ARG A 19 -17.45 -8.57 -1.54
CA ARG A 19 -16.51 -9.06 -0.50
C ARG A 19 -16.06 -10.48 -0.77
N ASN A 20 -17.01 -11.39 -1.04
CA ASN A 20 -16.72 -12.79 -1.32
C ASN A 20 -15.88 -12.96 -2.59
N LYS A 21 -16.19 -12.21 -3.66
CA LYS A 21 -15.42 -12.25 -4.91
C LYS A 21 -13.97 -11.83 -4.69
N ILE A 22 -13.75 -10.71 -4.00
CA ILE A 22 -12.40 -10.20 -3.69
C ILE A 22 -11.65 -11.19 -2.79
N ALA A 23 -12.28 -11.70 -1.73
CA ALA A 23 -11.66 -12.69 -0.85
C ALA A 23 -11.26 -13.96 -1.61
N ASN A 24 -12.06 -14.42 -2.57
CA ASN A 24 -11.75 -15.60 -3.39
C ASN A 24 -10.56 -15.36 -4.33
N VAL A 25 -10.40 -14.14 -4.86
CA VAL A 25 -9.21 -13.77 -5.64
C VAL A 25 -7.98 -13.82 -4.74
N LEU A 26 -8.00 -13.09 -3.61
CA LEU A 26 -6.89 -13.00 -2.68
C LEU A 26 -6.48 -14.35 -2.07
N LYS A 27 -7.45 -15.25 -1.80
CA LYS A 27 -7.19 -16.59 -1.26
C LYS A 27 -6.32 -17.44 -2.20
N LYS A 28 -6.49 -17.31 -3.53
CA LYS A 28 -5.72 -18.09 -4.51
C LYS A 28 -4.25 -17.68 -4.55
N GLU A 29 -3.95 -16.45 -4.12
CA GLU A 29 -2.64 -15.84 -4.23
C GLU A 29 -1.67 -16.24 -3.12
N LYS A 30 -2.16 -16.87 -2.05
CA LYS A 30 -1.36 -17.34 -0.90
C LYS A 30 -0.49 -16.25 -0.27
N LEU A 31 -0.97 -15.00 -0.31
CA LEU A 31 -0.29 -13.81 0.18
C LEU A 31 0.01 -13.90 1.68
N ASP A 32 1.09 -13.28 2.11
CA ASP A 32 1.48 -13.17 3.52
C ASP A 32 0.98 -11.88 4.16
N VAL A 33 0.93 -10.79 3.37
CA VAL A 33 0.45 -9.48 3.77
C VAL A 33 -0.44 -8.89 2.68
N ILE A 34 -1.59 -8.35 3.06
CA ILE A 34 -2.58 -7.78 2.14
C ILE A 34 -3.00 -6.41 2.66
N GLY A 35 -2.72 -5.34 1.90
CA GLY A 35 -3.29 -4.01 2.13
C GLY A 35 -4.55 -3.79 1.29
N ILE A 36 -5.62 -3.32 1.92
CA ILE A 36 -6.87 -2.94 1.25
C ILE A 36 -7.16 -1.47 1.53
N GLN A 37 -7.54 -0.72 0.49
CA GLN A 37 -7.94 0.69 0.57
C GLN A 37 -9.40 0.88 0.12
N GLU A 38 -10.00 2.00 0.49
CA GLU A 38 -11.41 2.32 0.22
C GLU A 38 -12.37 1.21 0.64
N THR A 39 -12.26 0.70 1.87
CA THR A 39 -13.20 -0.33 2.34
C THR A 39 -14.65 0.19 2.35
N HIS A 40 -14.85 1.49 2.58
CA HIS A 40 -16.15 2.16 2.72
C HIS A 40 -17.08 1.51 3.77
N VAL A 41 -16.52 0.69 4.66
CA VAL A 41 -17.25 0.05 5.75
C VAL A 41 -17.16 0.97 6.97
N ALA A 42 -18.32 1.46 7.39
CA ALA A 42 -18.44 2.27 8.60
C ALA A 42 -17.94 1.49 9.83
N LYS A 43 -17.35 2.19 10.80
CA LYS A 43 -16.75 1.62 12.01
C LYS A 43 -17.67 0.66 12.78
N LYS A 44 -18.96 1.00 12.89
CA LYS A 44 -20.00 0.14 13.50
C LYS A 44 -20.18 -1.22 12.81
N HIS A 45 -19.79 -1.33 11.54
CA HIS A 45 -19.89 -2.54 10.72
C HIS A 45 -18.54 -3.19 10.43
N LYS A 46 -17.45 -2.78 11.08
CA LYS A 46 -16.08 -3.29 10.78
C LYS A 46 -15.96 -4.82 10.78
N HIS A 47 -16.78 -5.53 11.57
CA HIS A 47 -16.79 -6.99 11.67
C HIS A 47 -17.07 -7.69 10.33
N VAL A 48 -17.69 -7.03 9.35
CA VAL A 48 -17.91 -7.62 8.02
C VAL A 48 -16.61 -7.77 7.21
N LEU A 49 -15.53 -7.14 7.65
CA LEU A 49 -14.19 -7.25 7.06
C LEU A 49 -13.37 -8.39 7.68
N THR A 50 -13.81 -9.00 8.79
CA THR A 50 -13.12 -10.15 9.38
C THR A 50 -13.15 -11.34 8.43
N ASN A 51 -11.97 -11.84 8.04
CA ASN A 51 -11.84 -12.99 7.17
C ASN A 51 -10.56 -13.78 7.49
N LYS A 52 -10.73 -14.84 8.29
CA LYS A 52 -9.62 -15.71 8.74
C LYS A 52 -8.82 -16.35 7.61
N TYR A 53 -9.39 -16.48 6.40
CA TYR A 53 -8.63 -17.01 5.25
C TYR A 53 -7.61 -16.03 4.70
N LEU A 54 -7.80 -14.72 4.94
CA LEU A 54 -6.87 -13.67 4.51
C LEU A 54 -5.77 -13.42 5.54
N GLY A 55 -6.02 -13.77 6.81
CA GLY A 55 -5.09 -13.60 7.93
C GLY A 55 -5.75 -12.89 9.10
N MET A 56 -4.95 -12.55 10.10
CA MET A 56 -5.35 -11.66 11.20
C MET A 56 -5.59 -10.26 10.63
N GLU A 57 -6.76 -9.69 10.90
CA GLU A 57 -7.17 -8.39 10.38
C GLU A 57 -6.83 -7.22 11.32
N PHE A 58 -6.41 -6.13 10.70
CA PHE A 58 -6.26 -4.81 11.31
C PHE A 58 -7.08 -3.84 10.46
N ILE A 59 -7.94 -3.05 11.10
CA ILE A 59 -8.94 -2.24 10.38
C ILE A 59 -8.93 -0.82 10.92
N ASN A 60 -8.83 0.15 10.02
CA ASN A 60 -9.08 1.56 10.30
C ASN A 60 -10.26 2.06 9.45
N SER A 61 -11.41 2.24 10.09
CA SER A 61 -12.68 2.66 9.47
C SER A 61 -13.14 3.99 10.06
N THR A 62 -13.78 4.81 9.24
CA THR A 62 -14.44 6.05 9.69
C THR A 62 -15.89 5.78 10.12
N GLU A 63 -16.55 6.76 10.75
CA GLU A 63 -17.98 6.64 11.09
C GLU A 63 -18.87 6.62 9.83
N GLU A 64 -18.41 7.27 8.76
CA GLU A 64 -19.06 7.30 7.46
C GLU A 64 -18.66 6.11 6.57
N LYS A 65 -19.47 5.84 5.55
CA LYS A 65 -19.13 4.84 4.50
C LYS A 65 -18.19 5.45 3.44
N LYS A 66 -17.08 6.03 3.89
CA LYS A 66 -16.05 6.66 3.05
C LYS A 66 -14.67 6.30 3.59
N LYS A 67 -13.66 6.32 2.70
CA LYS A 67 -12.27 5.97 3.03
C LYS A 67 -12.19 4.56 3.65
N GLY A 68 -11.24 4.35 4.55
CA GLY A 68 -11.08 3.14 5.32
C GLY A 68 -10.03 2.23 4.70
N VAL A 69 -9.12 1.75 5.55
CA VAL A 69 -8.02 0.86 5.16
C VAL A 69 -8.03 -0.38 6.06
N ALA A 70 -7.56 -1.50 5.51
CA ALA A 70 -7.36 -2.73 6.27
C ALA A 70 -6.02 -3.39 5.89
N ILE A 71 -5.41 -4.08 6.85
CA ILE A 71 -4.27 -4.95 6.61
C ILE A 71 -4.64 -6.35 7.11
N TYR A 72 -4.41 -7.36 6.28
CA TYR A 72 -4.45 -8.77 6.69
C TYR A 72 -3.03 -9.34 6.68
N VAL A 73 -2.65 -10.03 7.76
CA VAL A 73 -1.34 -10.65 7.89
C VAL A 73 -1.48 -12.09 8.38
N LYS A 74 -0.70 -13.03 7.83
CA LYS A 74 -0.64 -14.39 8.39
C LYS A 74 -0.12 -14.38 9.83
N GLU A 75 -0.81 -15.09 10.73
CA GLU A 75 -0.51 -15.14 12.17
C GLU A 75 0.93 -15.58 12.49
N LYS A 76 1.55 -16.43 11.66
CA LYS A 76 2.95 -16.86 11.81
C LYS A 76 3.98 -15.72 11.82
N TRP A 77 3.60 -14.52 11.38
CA TRP A 77 4.45 -13.33 11.38
C TRP A 77 4.20 -12.43 12.59
N GLU A 78 3.47 -12.92 13.60
CA GLU A 78 3.26 -12.25 14.89
C GLU A 78 2.83 -10.77 14.75
N PRO A 79 1.82 -10.46 13.91
CA PRO A 79 1.52 -9.09 13.56
C PRO A 79 0.99 -8.29 14.75
N LYS A 80 1.44 -7.04 14.88
CA LYS A 80 1.00 -6.10 15.92
C LYS A 80 0.69 -4.74 15.31
N MET A 81 -0.49 -4.19 15.60
CA MET A 81 -0.83 -2.82 15.21
C MET A 81 0.11 -1.83 15.93
N ILE A 82 0.74 -0.94 15.17
CA ILE A 82 1.65 0.09 15.69
C ILE A 82 1.14 1.51 15.47
N TYR A 83 0.29 1.72 14.45
CA TYR A 83 -0.23 3.04 14.15
C TYR A 83 -1.58 2.96 13.43
N LYS A 84 -2.42 3.98 13.64
CA LYS A 84 -3.58 4.29 12.79
C LYS A 84 -3.86 5.78 12.90
N ASP A 85 -4.29 6.41 11.82
CA ASP A 85 -4.76 7.79 11.87
C ASP A 85 -6.25 7.88 12.24
N ASP A 86 -6.72 9.10 12.58
CA ASP A 86 -8.14 9.35 12.86
C ASP A 86 -8.99 9.49 11.59
N GLU A 87 -8.35 9.64 10.43
CA GLU A 87 -9.05 9.85 9.15
C GLU A 87 -9.37 8.56 8.39
N GLY A 88 -8.90 7.40 8.85
CA GLY A 88 -9.10 6.14 8.15
C GLY A 88 -8.30 6.03 6.85
N ARG A 89 -7.14 6.70 6.77
CA ARG A 89 -6.26 6.71 5.59
C ARG A 89 -4.94 6.02 5.83
N VAL A 90 -4.51 5.83 7.08
CA VAL A 90 -3.23 5.22 7.41
C VAL A 90 -3.43 4.12 8.45
N LEU A 91 -2.78 2.99 8.24
CA LEU A 91 -2.74 1.88 9.18
C LEU A 91 -1.37 1.22 9.12
N GLY A 92 -0.69 1.13 10.27
CA GLY A 92 0.62 0.51 10.44
C GLY A 92 0.53 -0.77 11.27
N VAL A 93 1.14 -1.84 10.77
CA VAL A 93 1.30 -3.13 11.44
C VAL A 93 2.76 -3.54 11.39
N GLN A 94 3.35 -3.83 12.55
CA GLN A 94 4.65 -4.47 12.65
C GLN A 94 4.50 -5.98 12.50
N ILE A 95 5.42 -6.61 11.77
CA ILE A 95 5.50 -8.06 11.61
C ILE A 95 6.92 -8.54 11.96
N ASN A 96 7.03 -9.79 12.39
CA ASN A 96 8.30 -10.49 12.58
C ASN A 96 8.54 -11.42 11.38
N PHE A 97 9.53 -11.11 10.55
CA PHE A 97 9.90 -11.90 9.38
C PHE A 97 11.37 -12.31 9.46
N GLN A 98 11.63 -13.62 9.58
CA GLN A 98 12.99 -14.17 9.70
C GLN A 98 13.79 -13.59 10.88
N GLY A 99 13.12 -13.25 11.99
CA GLY A 99 13.76 -12.65 13.17
C GLY A 99 13.99 -11.15 13.05
N GLU A 100 13.62 -10.52 11.93
CA GLU A 100 13.66 -9.07 11.74
C GLU A 100 12.26 -8.48 11.89
N LYS A 101 12.15 -7.39 12.66
CA LYS A 101 10.92 -6.59 12.70
C LYS A 101 10.81 -5.75 11.43
N ILE A 102 9.64 -5.74 10.83
CA ILE A 102 9.32 -4.95 9.64
C ILE A 102 8.02 -4.19 9.89
N ASN A 103 8.03 -2.88 9.64
CA ASN A 103 6.83 -2.05 9.70
C ASN A 103 6.13 -2.10 8.33
N VAL A 104 4.88 -2.58 8.28
CA VAL A 104 4.03 -2.51 7.09
C VAL A 104 3.01 -1.41 7.28
N VAL A 105 3.03 -0.40 6.41
CA VAL A 105 2.14 0.75 6.47
C VAL A 105 1.30 0.80 5.20
N ASN A 106 -0.01 0.68 5.38
CA ASN A 106 -1.01 0.80 4.32
C ASN A 106 -1.57 2.23 4.31
N ILE A 107 -1.55 2.87 3.14
CA ILE A 107 -2.05 4.24 2.96
C ILE A 107 -3.15 4.34 1.89
N TYR A 108 -4.03 5.32 2.11
CA TYR A 108 -4.95 5.86 1.12
C TYR A 108 -4.80 7.38 1.08
N ALA A 109 -3.89 7.87 0.24
CA ALA A 109 -3.59 9.29 0.15
C ALA A 109 -4.81 10.08 -0.37
N PRO A 110 -5.00 11.34 0.06
CA PRO A 110 -6.09 12.16 -0.43
C PRO A 110 -5.84 12.65 -1.88
N ASN A 111 -6.93 12.97 -2.59
CA ASN A 111 -6.86 13.57 -3.92
C ASN A 111 -6.37 15.03 -3.91
N THR A 112 -6.61 15.73 -2.78
CA THR A 112 -6.19 17.11 -2.50
C THR A 112 -5.28 17.13 -1.27
N ASN A 113 -4.49 18.20 -1.08
CA ASN A 113 -3.60 18.35 0.09
C ASN A 113 -2.63 17.16 0.30
N ARG A 114 -2.18 16.56 -0.81
CA ARG A 114 -1.15 15.51 -0.79
C ARG A 114 0.15 15.96 -0.12
N PRO A 115 0.67 17.20 -0.36
CA PRO A 115 1.91 17.62 0.26
C PRO A 115 1.90 17.48 1.78
N GLU A 116 0.83 17.97 2.43
CA GLU A 116 0.63 17.95 3.87
C GLU A 116 0.43 16.52 4.39
N PHE A 117 -0.29 15.68 3.64
CA PHE A 117 -0.46 14.27 3.98
C PHE A 117 0.88 13.54 4.04
N PHE A 118 1.73 13.67 3.02
CA PHE A 118 3.02 12.99 2.99
C PHE A 118 4.03 13.57 3.98
N GLN A 119 3.98 14.87 4.28
CA GLN A 119 4.79 15.46 5.34
C GLN A 119 4.41 14.90 6.73
N LYS A 120 3.12 14.75 7.02
CA LYS A 120 2.66 14.10 8.25
C LYS A 120 3.03 12.62 8.29
N LEU A 121 2.90 11.92 7.16
CA LEU A 121 3.26 10.51 7.06
C LEU A 121 4.76 10.30 7.33
N GLU A 122 5.62 11.17 6.80
CA GLU A 122 7.06 11.13 7.07
C GLU A 122 7.35 11.20 8.58
N GLN A 123 6.75 12.18 9.28
CA GLN A 123 6.91 12.30 10.74
C GLN A 123 6.45 11.04 11.47
N VAL A 124 5.27 10.50 11.11
CA VAL A 124 4.76 9.26 11.68
C VAL A 124 5.74 8.11 11.46
N LEU A 125 6.29 7.96 10.25
CA LEU A 125 7.20 6.86 9.93
C LEU A 125 8.55 7.00 10.65
N LEU A 126 9.04 8.23 10.87
CA LEU A 126 10.26 8.50 11.64
C LEU A 126 10.07 8.29 13.14
N ASP A 127 8.86 8.49 13.66
CA ASP A 127 8.51 8.25 15.08
C ASP A 127 8.32 6.76 15.40
N LEU A 128 8.15 5.90 14.39
CA LEU A 128 8.14 4.46 14.59
C LEU A 128 9.56 3.95 14.90
N ASP A 129 9.65 2.84 15.63
CA ASP A 129 10.92 2.11 15.81
C ASP A 129 11.67 2.00 14.47
N ASP A 130 12.99 2.23 14.49
CA ASP A 130 13.92 2.15 13.34
C ASP A 130 14.03 0.72 12.78
N ASN A 131 12.93 0.29 12.18
CA ASN A 131 12.76 -0.99 11.52
C ASN A 131 12.60 -0.74 10.03
N LYS A 132 12.94 -1.77 9.25
CA LYS A 132 12.70 -1.76 7.82
C LYS A 132 11.21 -1.55 7.54
N THR A 133 10.90 -0.75 6.53
CA THR A 133 9.53 -0.32 6.24
C THR A 133 9.07 -0.83 4.87
N ILE A 134 7.80 -1.22 4.82
CA ILE A 134 7.04 -1.50 3.60
C ILE A 134 5.87 -0.55 3.58
N LEU A 135 5.91 0.45 2.71
CA LEU A 135 4.84 1.41 2.50
C LEU A 135 4.08 1.02 1.23
N LEU A 136 2.79 0.75 1.36
CA LEU A 136 1.94 0.29 0.26
C LEU A 136 0.58 0.99 0.27
N GLY A 137 -0.09 1.00 -0.88
CA GLY A 137 -1.45 1.50 -0.96
C GLY A 137 -1.71 2.30 -2.22
N ASP A 138 -2.74 3.12 -2.15
CA ASP A 138 -3.12 4.08 -3.19
C ASP A 138 -2.60 5.47 -2.81
N PHE A 139 -1.66 5.96 -3.61
CA PHE A 139 -0.96 7.22 -3.39
C PHE A 139 -1.68 8.40 -4.07
N ASN A 140 -2.74 8.14 -4.85
CA ASN A 140 -3.48 9.12 -5.64
C ASN A 140 -2.56 10.06 -6.46
N ALA A 141 -1.41 9.53 -6.86
CA ALA A 141 -0.37 10.22 -7.60
C ALA A 141 0.60 9.20 -8.22
N VAL A 142 1.27 9.57 -9.31
CA VAL A 142 2.23 8.72 -10.02
C VAL A 142 3.68 9.06 -9.64
N PRO A 143 4.61 8.09 -9.56
CA PRO A 143 6.03 8.36 -9.27
C PRO A 143 6.74 9.08 -10.40
N LEU A 144 6.70 8.51 -11.61
CA LEU A 144 7.39 9.02 -12.79
C LEU A 144 6.39 9.34 -13.91
N PRO A 145 5.91 10.60 -14.03
CA PRO A 145 4.82 10.93 -14.96
C PRO A 145 5.05 10.53 -16.42
N ASP A 146 6.29 10.52 -16.91
CA ASP A 146 6.60 10.18 -18.30
C ASP A 146 6.36 8.69 -18.66
N ILE A 147 6.28 7.82 -17.65
CA ILE A 147 6.15 6.37 -17.83
C ILE A 147 5.02 5.74 -17.01
N ASP A 148 4.64 6.36 -15.90
CA ASP A 148 3.55 5.93 -15.02
C ASP A 148 2.23 6.62 -15.33
N ARG A 149 2.17 7.48 -16.36
CA ARG A 149 0.95 8.14 -16.80
C ARG A 149 0.82 8.14 -18.32
N GLN A 150 -0.40 7.94 -18.80
CA GLN A 150 -0.76 8.12 -20.20
C GLN A 150 -2.03 8.98 -20.29
N THR A 151 -1.92 10.13 -20.95
CA THR A 151 -3.02 11.07 -21.14
C THR A 151 -2.87 11.80 -22.48
N GLU A 152 -4.00 12.14 -23.10
CA GLU A 152 -4.04 12.98 -24.30
C GLU A 152 -3.68 14.45 -23.99
N ASN A 153 -3.84 14.87 -22.73
CA ASN A 153 -3.56 16.24 -22.29
C ASN A 153 -2.07 16.45 -22.01
N LYS A 154 -1.44 17.40 -22.71
CA LYS A 154 0.01 17.68 -22.65
C LYS A 154 0.56 18.17 -21.29
N LYS A 155 -0.25 18.27 -20.23
CA LYS A 155 0.21 18.71 -18.89
C LYS A 155 0.90 17.56 -18.15
N ARG A 156 2.15 17.26 -18.55
CA ARG A 156 2.97 16.14 -18.06
C ARG A 156 3.16 16.10 -16.54
N ASN A 157 3.14 17.26 -15.85
CA ASN A 157 3.43 17.33 -14.41
C ASN A 157 2.22 17.19 -13.48
N GLN A 158 0.99 17.06 -14.01
CA GLN A 158 -0.17 16.88 -13.13
C GLN A 158 -0.15 15.49 -12.49
N GLY A 159 -0.64 15.39 -11.25
CA GLY A 159 -0.84 14.10 -10.58
C GLY A 159 0.44 13.35 -10.21
N LYS A 160 1.61 13.99 -10.20
CA LYS A 160 2.86 13.40 -9.71
C LYS A 160 2.92 13.39 -8.18
N LEU A 161 3.73 12.51 -7.62
CA LEU A 161 4.06 12.54 -6.19
C LEU A 161 4.69 13.90 -5.81
N PRO A 162 4.28 14.51 -4.69
CA PRO A 162 4.76 15.83 -4.29
C PRO A 162 6.20 15.77 -3.77
N LYS A 163 6.85 16.94 -3.64
CA LYS A 163 8.21 17.04 -3.07
C LYS A 163 8.29 16.49 -1.65
N SER A 164 7.23 16.62 -0.84
CA SER A 164 7.19 16.00 0.49
C SER A 164 7.26 14.48 0.46
N PHE A 165 6.76 13.83 -0.59
CA PHE A 165 6.98 12.40 -0.76
C PHE A 165 8.42 12.07 -1.16
N GLN A 166 9.05 12.90 -2.01
CA GLN A 166 10.47 12.69 -2.35
C GLN A 166 11.36 12.82 -1.12
N ASN A 167 11.07 13.76 -0.22
CA ASN A 167 11.79 13.88 1.05
C ASN A 167 11.58 12.62 1.92
N LEU A 168 10.33 12.14 2.03
CA LEU A 168 10.00 10.90 2.73
C LEU A 168 10.78 9.71 2.14
N GLU A 169 10.78 9.58 0.80
CA GLU A 169 11.51 8.53 0.07
C GLU A 169 13.01 8.58 0.37
N GLU A 170 13.63 9.77 0.30
CA GLU A 170 15.05 9.99 0.57
C GLU A 170 15.40 9.70 2.05
N ASN A 171 14.62 10.21 2.99
CA ASN A 171 14.89 10.09 4.43
C ASN A 171 14.72 8.66 4.96
N LEU A 172 13.83 7.87 4.37
CA LEU A 172 13.57 6.47 4.74
C LEU A 172 14.28 5.45 3.83
N ASP A 173 15.11 5.94 2.88
CA ASP A 173 15.79 5.16 1.83
C ASP A 173 14.86 4.13 1.16
N LEU A 174 13.71 4.61 0.69
CA LEU A 174 12.70 3.77 0.06
C LEU A 174 12.97 3.57 -1.44
N ILE A 175 12.55 2.42 -1.94
CA ILE A 175 12.58 2.07 -3.36
C ILE A 175 11.19 1.60 -3.80
N ASP A 176 10.70 2.13 -4.92
CA ASP A 176 9.55 1.58 -5.64
C ASP A 176 9.92 0.21 -6.21
N ILE A 177 9.39 -0.87 -5.60
CA ILE A 177 9.73 -2.24 -5.98
C ILE A 177 9.33 -2.52 -7.43
N TRP A 178 8.16 -2.04 -7.85
CA TRP A 178 7.66 -2.34 -9.19
C TRP A 178 8.52 -1.64 -10.24
N ARG A 179 8.82 -0.34 -10.05
CA ARG A 179 9.67 0.39 -11.01
C ARG A 179 11.11 -0.12 -11.02
N HIS A 180 11.62 -0.58 -9.87
CA HIS A 180 12.94 -1.23 -9.81
C HIS A 180 13.01 -2.52 -10.64
N LYS A 181 11.97 -3.36 -10.59
CA LYS A 181 11.88 -4.60 -11.38
C LYS A 181 11.51 -4.36 -12.85
N HIS A 182 10.80 -3.28 -13.13
CA HIS A 182 10.29 -2.93 -14.46
C HIS A 182 10.72 -1.51 -14.87
N PRO A 183 12.03 -1.25 -15.11
CA PRO A 183 12.55 0.11 -15.27
C PRO A 183 11.93 0.88 -16.44
N THR A 184 11.59 0.18 -17.53
CA THR A 184 11.11 0.77 -18.78
C THR A 184 9.70 0.34 -19.15
N GLU A 185 9.06 -0.53 -18.37
CA GLU A 185 7.71 -1.02 -18.68
C GLU A 185 6.67 0.07 -18.37
N ARG A 186 5.61 0.10 -19.18
CA ARG A 186 4.43 0.94 -18.96
C ARG A 186 3.27 0.04 -18.55
N GLN A 187 2.90 0.12 -17.28
CA GLN A 187 1.73 -0.55 -16.71
C GLN A 187 1.02 0.43 -15.78
N PHE A 188 -0.31 0.37 -15.77
CA PHE A 188 -1.17 1.29 -15.01
C PHE A 188 -2.10 0.50 -14.10
N THR A 189 -2.55 1.13 -13.01
CA THR A 189 -3.45 0.51 -12.02
C THR A 189 -4.81 1.18 -11.99
N PHE A 190 -4.92 2.39 -12.54
CA PHE A 190 -6.14 3.18 -12.49
C PHE A 190 -6.46 3.89 -13.81
N PHE A 191 -7.76 3.97 -14.13
CA PHE A 191 -8.31 4.75 -15.22
C PHE A 191 -9.58 5.49 -14.78
N PRO A 192 -9.52 6.82 -14.57
CA PRO A 192 -10.68 7.66 -14.38
C PRO A 192 -11.30 8.01 -15.74
N GLU A 193 -12.57 7.64 -15.93
CA GLU A 193 -13.33 7.94 -17.15
C GLU A 193 -13.42 9.45 -17.43
N VAL A 194 -13.55 10.27 -16.38
CA VAL A 194 -13.67 11.73 -16.44
C VAL A 194 -12.44 12.40 -17.06
N HIS A 195 -11.24 11.86 -16.82
CA HIS A 195 -9.99 12.47 -17.30
C HIS A 195 -9.36 11.70 -18.46
N LYS A 196 -9.91 10.55 -18.83
CA LYS A 196 -9.40 9.63 -19.86
C LYS A 196 -7.88 9.48 -19.77
N SER A 197 -7.38 9.24 -18.56
CA SER A 197 -5.94 9.28 -18.24
C SER A 197 -5.54 8.07 -17.42
N TRP A 198 -4.75 7.17 -17.98
CA TRP A 198 -4.20 6.05 -17.22
C TRP A 198 -3.11 6.51 -16.26
N GLY A 199 -3.04 5.90 -15.07
CA GLY A 199 -2.02 6.17 -14.07
C GLY A 199 -1.68 4.94 -13.24
N ARG A 200 -0.41 4.80 -12.84
CA ARG A 200 0.01 3.86 -11.79
C ARG A 200 0.06 4.59 -10.45
N ILE A 201 -1.05 4.58 -9.74
CA ILE A 201 -1.22 5.29 -8.47
C ILE A 201 -1.15 4.36 -7.27
N ASP A 202 -1.36 3.06 -7.49
CA ASP A 202 -1.19 2.01 -6.49
C ASP A 202 0.25 1.52 -6.52
N GLN A 203 0.92 1.56 -5.37
CA GLN A 203 2.38 1.43 -5.29
C GLN A 203 2.80 0.63 -4.06
N ILE A 204 4.00 0.05 -4.14
CA ILE A 204 4.66 -0.63 -3.03
C ILE A 204 6.12 -0.15 -2.98
N TRP A 205 6.44 0.56 -1.91
CA TRP A 205 7.76 1.08 -1.59
C TRP A 205 8.34 0.35 -0.40
N THR A 206 9.64 0.11 -0.42
CA THR A 206 10.31 -0.59 0.69
C THR A 206 11.67 -0.02 0.97
N SER A 207 12.10 -0.06 2.24
CA SER A 207 13.49 0.21 2.60
C SER A 207 14.43 -0.60 1.70
N ARG A 208 15.44 0.04 1.13
CA ARG A 208 16.41 -0.57 0.20
C ARG A 208 17.04 -1.86 0.72
N THR A 209 17.26 -1.95 2.03
CA THR A 209 17.84 -3.13 2.68
C THR A 209 16.94 -4.37 2.66
N LEU A 210 15.63 -4.23 2.40
CA LEU A 210 14.71 -5.36 2.17
C LEU A 210 14.81 -5.93 0.75
N THR A 211 15.24 -5.10 -0.21
CA THR A 211 15.32 -5.48 -1.63
C THR A 211 16.71 -5.97 -2.01
N LEU A 212 17.77 -5.51 -1.34
CA LEU A 212 19.16 -5.90 -1.62
C LEU A 212 19.74 -6.74 -0.47
N ARG A 213 19.98 -8.03 -0.69
CA ARG A 213 20.91 -8.82 0.15
C ARG A 213 22.27 -9.00 -0.56
N PRO A 214 23.39 -9.09 0.18
CA PRO A 214 24.73 -9.21 -0.42
C PRO A 214 24.87 -10.47 -1.28
N ARG A 215 25.68 -10.35 -2.34
CA ARG A 215 25.94 -11.28 -3.47
C ARG A 215 26.14 -12.78 -3.16
N ASN A 216 26.28 -13.18 -1.90
CA ASN A 216 26.53 -14.58 -1.53
C ASN A 216 25.23 -15.40 -1.32
N ARG A 217 24.06 -14.75 -1.33
CA ARG A 217 22.74 -15.42 -1.36
C ARG A 217 21.79 -14.58 -2.23
N MET A 218 21.73 -14.88 -3.53
CA MET A 218 20.86 -14.19 -4.49
C MET A 218 19.39 -14.59 -4.30
N GLU A 219 18.73 -14.11 -3.24
CA GLU A 219 17.26 -14.09 -3.13
C GLU A 219 16.80 -12.80 -2.43
N ASN A 220 16.04 -11.95 -3.13
CA ASN A 220 15.41 -10.76 -2.51
C ASN A 220 14.34 -11.23 -1.50
N GLN A 221 14.25 -10.58 -0.33
CA GLN A 221 13.26 -10.95 0.68
C GLN A 221 11.81 -10.75 0.19
N ILE A 222 11.60 -9.81 -0.74
CA ILE A 222 10.30 -9.49 -1.37
C ILE A 222 10.36 -9.77 -2.88
N ASN A 223 10.06 -11.01 -3.25
CA ASN A 223 10.11 -11.45 -4.66
C ASN A 223 8.77 -11.28 -5.39
N GLU A 224 7.64 -11.40 -4.70
CA GLU A 224 6.31 -11.32 -5.30
C GLU A 224 5.47 -10.21 -4.66
N THR A 225 5.30 -9.12 -5.41
CA THR A 225 4.41 -8.00 -5.12
C THR A 225 3.27 -8.01 -6.13
N LYS A 226 2.02 -7.97 -5.67
CA LYS A 226 0.85 -7.81 -6.54
C LYS A 226 0.15 -6.49 -6.26
N ILE A 227 -0.17 -5.78 -7.32
CA ILE A 227 -0.96 -4.56 -7.29
C ILE A 227 -2.19 -4.86 -8.13
N PHE A 228 -3.36 -4.83 -7.48
CA PHE A 228 -4.65 -5.19 -8.07
C PHE A 228 -5.51 -3.96 -8.33
#